data_AF-A0A0D0BVP8-F1
#
_entry.id   AF-A0A0D0BVP8-F1
#
_cell.length_a   1.000
_cell.length_b   1.000
_cell.length_c   1.000
_cell.angle_alpha   90.00
_cell.angle_beta   90.00
_cell.angle_gamma   90.00
#
_symmetry.space_group_name_H-M   'P 1'
#
loop_
_entity.id
_entity.type
_entity.pdbx_description
1 polymer ?
#
loop_
_entity_poly.entity_id
_entity_poly.type
_entity_poly.pdbx_seq_one_letter_code
_entity_poly.pdbx_strand_id
1 'polypeptide(L)'
;MSDNEDHMDVDAAPAQKRFKFKSYNAELKDVHLPSALSAHSKVDEELEDTQSHFYEALLHWQQLNLSPSFIKFSQKSASLSSTLPLLLHNWRQVVDLWLEAQTASDDEGLKALLDLLQKLAQDLRLTLAPVYPELLDRLLQLAAKSISTDALTVLLSTLSSLFKYLLLPSTESAPLEQTWTSFRKTLPRCLPEIQRALAEVWGSVLRKLKTALRPTAVVLITEDLESIDDPAAWCFVSACKTAIHLTRSSDAF
;
A
#
# COMPACT_ATOMS: atom_id res chain seq x y z
N MET A 1 -76.39 -3.35 1.87
CA MET A 1 -75.18 -3.78 1.15
C MET A 1 -74.36 -2.53 0.91
N SER A 2 -73.30 -2.35 1.69
CA SER A 2 -72.26 -1.36 1.39
C SER A 2 -70.97 -2.00 1.90
N ASP A 3 -70.31 -2.72 1.01
CA ASP A 3 -69.00 -3.30 1.24
C ASP A 3 -68.00 -2.15 1.32
N ASN A 4 -67.37 -2.00 2.49
CA ASN A 4 -66.27 -1.06 2.69
C ASN A 4 -64.99 -1.87 2.67
N GLU A 5 -64.42 -2.06 1.47
CA GLU A 5 -63.11 -2.66 1.29
C GLU A 5 -62.06 -1.66 1.77
N ASP A 6 -61.54 -1.90 2.97
CA ASP A 6 -60.43 -1.18 3.57
C ASP A 6 -59.13 -1.62 2.85
N HIS A 7 -58.83 -0.96 1.74
CA HIS A 7 -57.62 -1.20 0.96
C HIS A 7 -56.44 -0.53 1.69
N MET A 8 -55.71 -1.31 2.51
CA MET A 8 -54.42 -0.88 3.04
C MET A 8 -53.41 -0.78 1.90
N ASP A 9 -53.22 0.41 1.36
CA ASP A 9 -52.05 0.74 0.53
C ASP A 9 -50.82 0.80 1.45
N VAL A 10 -50.11 -0.32 1.54
CA VAL A 10 -48.80 -0.37 2.17
C VAL A 10 -47.83 0.26 1.18
N ASP A 11 -47.48 1.52 1.40
CA ASP A 11 -46.43 2.26 0.68
C ASP A 11 -45.07 1.55 0.85
N ALA A 12 -44.86 0.48 0.09
CA ALA A 12 -43.62 -0.28 0.06
C ALA A 12 -42.62 0.51 -0.78
N ALA A 13 -41.78 1.30 -0.12
CA ALA A 13 -40.67 2.01 -0.75
C ALA A 13 -39.89 1.03 -1.66
N PRO A 14 -39.58 1.41 -2.92
CA PRO A 14 -38.98 0.50 -3.87
C PRO A 14 -37.64 -0.01 -3.35
N ALA A 15 -37.44 -1.33 -3.40
CA ALA A 15 -36.24 -1.99 -2.91
C ALA A 15 -34.98 -1.36 -3.52
N GLN A 16 -34.21 -0.64 -2.70
CA GLN A 16 -32.95 -0.04 -3.14
C GLN A 16 -31.97 -1.14 -3.51
N LYS A 17 -31.48 -1.10 -4.77
CA LYS A 17 -30.47 -2.06 -5.23
C LYS A 17 -29.20 -1.92 -4.38
N ARG A 18 -28.92 -2.95 -3.57
CA ARG A 18 -27.74 -3.03 -2.70
C ARG A 18 -26.42 -3.01 -3.48
N PHE A 19 -26.43 -3.54 -4.70
CA PHE A 19 -25.26 -3.57 -5.59
C PHE A 19 -25.46 -2.60 -6.74
N LYS A 20 -24.49 -1.72 -6.93
CA LYS A 20 -24.42 -0.75 -8.04
C LYS A 20 -23.14 -1.02 -8.80
N PHE A 21 -23.26 -1.21 -10.11
CA PHE A 21 -22.09 -1.28 -10.98
C PHE A 21 -21.36 0.06 -10.93
N LYS A 22 -20.06 0.02 -10.71
CA LYS A 22 -19.14 1.12 -10.94
C LYS A 22 -18.17 0.69 -12.04
N SER A 23 -17.82 1.60 -12.93
CA SER A 23 -16.73 1.34 -13.87
C SER A 23 -15.40 1.39 -13.13
N TYR A 24 -14.37 0.71 -13.64
CA TYR A 24 -13.04 0.73 -13.05
C TYR A 24 -12.51 2.16 -12.82
N ASN A 25 -12.67 3.07 -13.80
CA ASN A 25 -12.30 4.49 -13.63
C ASN A 25 -13.11 5.21 -12.54
N ALA A 26 -14.35 4.79 -12.27
CA ALA A 26 -15.15 5.34 -11.17
C ALA A 26 -14.69 4.80 -9.82
N GLU A 27 -14.30 3.52 -9.75
CA GLU A 27 -13.76 2.89 -8.53
C GLU A 27 -12.38 3.44 -8.16
N LEU A 28 -11.53 3.71 -9.15
CA LEU A 28 -10.20 4.29 -8.93
C LEU A 28 -10.24 5.64 -8.20
N LYS A 29 -11.32 6.40 -8.33
CA LYS A 29 -11.49 7.67 -7.62
C LYS A 29 -11.65 7.50 -6.11
N ASP A 30 -12.05 6.31 -5.67
CA ASP A 30 -12.20 5.96 -4.26
C ASP A 30 -10.90 5.34 -3.69
N VAL A 31 -9.89 5.08 -4.54
CA VAL A 31 -8.61 4.50 -4.11
C VAL A 31 -7.67 5.59 -3.61
N HIS A 32 -7.35 5.51 -2.33
CA HIS A 32 -6.43 6.42 -1.64
C HIS A 32 -5.46 5.65 -0.76
N LEU A 33 -4.35 6.28 -0.39
CA LEU A 33 -3.45 5.72 0.62
C LEU A 33 -4.22 5.61 1.96
N PRO A 34 -4.31 4.40 2.57
CA PRO A 34 -4.97 4.26 3.86
C PRO A 34 -4.33 5.12 4.95
N SER A 35 -5.16 5.67 5.84
CA SER A 35 -4.67 6.48 6.95
C SER A 35 -3.81 5.65 7.90
N ALA A 36 -2.75 6.24 8.43
CA ALA A 36 -1.95 5.59 9.48
C ALA A 36 -2.80 5.22 10.69
N LEU A 37 -3.82 6.03 11.02
CA LEU A 37 -4.75 5.79 12.14
C LEU A 37 -5.59 4.54 11.95
N SER A 38 -6.00 4.21 10.71
CA SER A 38 -6.75 2.98 10.43
C SER A 38 -5.89 1.72 10.48
N ALA A 39 -4.57 1.85 10.30
CA ALA A 39 -3.63 0.73 10.45
C ALA A 39 -3.41 0.37 11.93
N HIS A 40 -3.51 1.34 12.86
CA HIS A 40 -3.35 1.12 14.30
C HIS A 40 -4.54 0.40 14.98
N SER A 41 -5.69 0.24 14.30
CA SER A 41 -6.85 -0.46 14.87
C SER A 41 -6.78 -1.99 14.76
N LYS A 42 -5.76 -2.56 14.11
CA LYS A 42 -5.53 -4.00 14.06
C LYS A 42 -4.14 -4.33 14.58
N VAL A 43 -4.07 -4.61 15.88
CA VAL A 43 -3.07 -5.48 16.52
C VAL A 43 -1.61 -5.02 16.36
N ASP A 44 -1.20 -4.00 17.11
CA ASP A 44 0.14 -3.99 17.73
C ASP A 44 -0.02 -4.72 19.08
N GLU A 45 -0.28 -6.02 19.05
CA GLU A 45 0.10 -6.84 20.20
C GLU A 45 1.63 -6.87 20.18
N GLU A 46 2.24 -6.52 21.31
CA GLU A 46 3.68 -6.50 21.46
C GLU A 46 4.18 -7.94 21.31
N LEU A 47 4.69 -8.25 20.12
CA LEU A 47 5.22 -9.57 19.81
C LEU A 47 6.41 -9.88 20.71
N GLU A 48 6.56 -11.16 21.08
CA GLU A 48 7.76 -11.63 21.76
C GLU A 48 9.00 -11.41 20.87
N ASP A 49 10.18 -11.23 21.48
CA ASP A 49 11.44 -10.91 20.76
C ASP A 49 11.83 -11.89 19.64
N THR A 50 11.28 -13.11 19.63
CA THR A 50 11.57 -14.15 18.63
C THR A 50 10.48 -14.32 17.58
N GLN A 51 9.32 -13.68 17.76
CA GLN A 51 8.18 -13.75 16.84
C GLN A 51 8.42 -12.84 15.63
N SER A 52 7.85 -13.21 14.49
CA SER A 52 7.98 -12.50 13.22
C SER A 52 6.60 -12.07 12.75
N HIS A 53 6.42 -10.76 12.50
CA HIS A 53 5.20 -10.24 11.92
C HIS A 53 4.92 -10.85 10.54
N PHE A 54 5.97 -11.15 9.77
CA PHE A 54 5.85 -11.82 8.48
C PHE A 54 5.25 -13.22 8.64
N TYR A 55 5.73 -14.01 9.60
CA TYR A 55 5.27 -15.38 9.79
C TYR A 55 3.81 -15.45 10.27
N GLU A 56 3.42 -14.57 11.21
CA GLU A 56 2.03 -14.49 11.65
C GLU A 56 1.08 -14.13 10.50
N ALA A 57 1.45 -13.13 9.70
CA ALA A 57 0.70 -12.78 8.51
C ALA A 57 0.69 -13.93 7.49
N LEU A 58 1.76 -14.70 7.38
CA LEU A 58 1.83 -15.86 6.49
C LEU A 58 0.81 -16.93 6.89
N LEU A 59 0.75 -17.26 8.18
CA LEU A 59 -0.24 -18.19 8.73
C LEU A 59 -1.67 -17.69 8.53
N HIS A 60 -1.90 -16.39 8.72
CA HIS A 60 -3.20 -15.79 8.46
C HIS A 60 -3.61 -15.92 6.99
N TRP A 61 -2.73 -15.56 6.06
CA TRP A 61 -3.02 -15.65 4.63
C TRP A 61 -3.16 -17.09 4.14
N GLN A 62 -2.49 -18.06 4.75
CA GLN A 62 -2.71 -19.49 4.47
C GLN A 62 -4.15 -19.94 4.75
N GLN A 63 -4.87 -19.27 5.65
CA GLN A 63 -6.28 -19.56 5.94
C GLN A 63 -7.24 -18.88 4.95
N LEU A 64 -6.82 -17.78 4.32
CA LEU A 64 -7.69 -16.92 3.52
C LEU A 64 -7.45 -17.01 2.01
N ASN A 65 -6.26 -17.40 1.58
CA ASN A 65 -5.84 -17.32 0.19
C ASN A 65 -5.48 -18.70 -0.37
N LEU A 66 -6.12 -19.06 -1.49
CA LEU A 66 -5.95 -20.33 -2.18
C LEU A 66 -5.33 -20.17 -3.56
N SER A 67 -4.75 -19.00 -3.88
CA SER A 67 -4.14 -18.79 -5.19
C SER A 67 -2.92 -19.71 -5.37
N PRO A 68 -2.71 -20.32 -6.55
CA PRO A 68 -1.62 -21.27 -6.75
C PRO A 68 -0.23 -20.68 -6.49
N SER A 69 0.00 -19.42 -6.90
CA SER A 69 1.25 -18.70 -6.67
C SER A 69 1.52 -18.53 -5.17
N PHE A 70 0.49 -18.14 -4.41
CA PHE A 70 0.58 -17.93 -2.97
C PHE A 70 0.78 -19.24 -2.21
N ILE A 71 0.06 -20.32 -2.56
CA ILE A 71 0.23 -21.63 -1.93
C ILE A 71 1.68 -22.11 -2.09
N LYS A 72 2.22 -22.04 -3.32
CA LYS A 72 3.61 -22.44 -3.61
C LYS A 72 4.62 -21.60 -2.82
N PHE A 73 4.39 -20.29 -2.75
CA PHE A 73 5.22 -19.38 -1.96
C PHE A 73 5.18 -19.75 -0.47
N SER A 74 3.99 -19.84 0.11
CA SER A 74 3.79 -20.01 1.55
C SER A 74 4.33 -21.35 2.07
N GLN A 75 4.19 -22.42 1.29
CA GLN A 75 4.76 -23.74 1.64
C GLN A 75 6.29 -23.68 1.73
N LYS A 76 6.94 -22.96 0.81
CA LYS A 76 8.40 -22.85 0.77
C LYS A 76 8.94 -21.86 1.81
N SER A 77 8.24 -20.75 2.04
CA SER A 77 8.70 -19.69 2.94
C SER A 77 8.45 -20.00 4.41
N ALA A 78 7.43 -20.80 4.76
CA ALA A 78 7.07 -21.09 6.15
C ALA A 78 8.24 -21.67 6.97
N SER A 79 8.94 -22.68 6.46
CA SER A 79 10.08 -23.29 7.18
C SER A 79 11.30 -22.38 7.27
N LEU A 80 11.40 -21.38 6.37
CA LEU A 80 12.50 -20.42 6.34
C LEU A 80 12.29 -19.23 7.27
N SER A 81 11.05 -19.04 7.75
CA SER A 81 10.61 -17.81 8.40
C SER A 81 9.81 -18.02 9.68
N SER A 82 9.73 -19.24 10.21
CA SER A 82 8.90 -19.57 11.38
C SER A 82 9.23 -18.80 12.66
N THR A 83 10.40 -18.17 12.72
CA THR A 83 10.82 -17.24 13.76
C THR A 83 11.62 -16.09 13.13
N LEU A 84 11.73 -14.96 13.84
CA LEU A 84 12.49 -13.81 13.37
C LEU A 84 13.98 -14.12 13.10
N PRO A 85 14.70 -14.89 13.96
CA PRO A 85 16.08 -15.29 13.65
C PRO A 85 16.21 -16.14 12.37
N LEU A 86 15.27 -17.06 12.14
CA LEU A 86 15.27 -17.87 10.90
C LEU A 86 15.01 -17.00 9.68
N LEU A 87 14.05 -16.08 9.78
CA LEU A 87 13.77 -15.12 8.71
C LEU A 87 15.00 -14.25 8.40
N LEU A 88 15.68 -13.73 9.42
CA LEU A 88 16.92 -12.96 9.26
C LEU A 88 18.05 -13.77 8.63
N HIS A 89 18.12 -15.07 8.88
CA HIS A 89 19.12 -15.93 8.25
C HIS A 89 18.81 -16.18 6.76
N ASN A 90 17.54 -16.42 6.44
CA ASN A 90 17.10 -16.88 5.12
C ASN A 90 16.47 -15.78 4.25
N TRP A 91 16.57 -14.51 4.65
CA TRP A 91 15.81 -13.41 4.05
C TRP A 91 15.94 -13.31 2.53
N ARG A 92 17.14 -13.55 1.97
CA ARG A 92 17.37 -13.51 0.53
C ARG A 92 16.52 -14.53 -0.20
N GLN A 93 16.51 -15.76 0.30
CA GLN A 93 15.71 -16.83 -0.28
C GLN A 93 14.21 -16.52 -0.18
N VAL A 94 13.75 -15.93 0.93
CA VAL A 94 12.35 -15.51 1.08
C VAL A 94 12.00 -14.41 0.07
N VAL A 95 12.88 -13.44 -0.16
CA VAL A 95 12.71 -12.39 -1.18
C VAL A 95 12.67 -12.99 -2.58
N ASP A 96 13.57 -13.91 -2.92
CA ASP A 96 13.60 -14.57 -4.24
C ASP A 96 12.29 -15.33 -4.51
N LEU A 97 11.80 -16.06 -3.49
CA LEU A 97 10.50 -16.74 -3.56
C LEU A 97 9.35 -15.74 -3.74
N TRP A 98 9.42 -14.58 -3.08
CA TRP A 98 8.40 -13.54 -3.21
C TRP A 98 8.38 -12.96 -4.62
N LEU A 99 9.56 -12.67 -5.19
CA LEU A 99 9.70 -12.16 -6.57
C LEU A 99 9.17 -13.16 -7.60
N GLU A 100 9.47 -14.46 -7.44
CA GLU A 100 8.93 -15.54 -8.27
C GLU A 100 7.40 -15.57 -8.19
N ALA A 101 6.86 -15.57 -6.97
CA ALA A 101 5.42 -15.66 -6.72
C ALA A 101 4.66 -14.44 -7.24
N GLN A 102 5.20 -13.23 -7.02
CA GLN A 102 4.61 -11.97 -7.47
C GLN A 102 4.45 -11.96 -8.99
N THR A 103 5.47 -12.41 -9.72
CA THR A 103 5.45 -12.48 -11.18
C THR A 103 4.38 -13.43 -11.71
N ALA A 104 4.15 -14.55 -11.01
CA ALA A 104 3.20 -15.59 -11.40
C ALA A 104 1.78 -15.37 -10.85
N SER A 105 1.55 -14.30 -10.07
CA SER A 105 0.30 -14.13 -9.34
C SER A 105 -0.78 -13.42 -10.15
N ASP A 106 -2.01 -13.84 -9.92
CA ASP A 106 -3.21 -13.05 -10.18
C ASP A 106 -3.44 -12.01 -9.06
N ASP A 107 -4.49 -11.19 -9.21
CA ASP A 107 -4.85 -10.13 -8.26
C ASP A 107 -5.10 -10.65 -6.84
N GLU A 108 -5.72 -11.83 -6.70
CA GLU A 108 -6.01 -12.41 -5.39
C GLU A 108 -4.74 -12.84 -4.66
N GLY A 109 -3.84 -13.57 -5.32
CA GLY A 109 -2.53 -13.88 -4.73
C GLY A 109 -1.69 -12.63 -4.49
N LEU A 110 -1.83 -11.61 -5.35
CA LEU A 110 -1.04 -10.39 -5.27
C LEU A 110 -1.34 -9.62 -3.99
N LYS A 111 -2.61 -9.53 -3.57
CA LYS A 111 -2.99 -8.89 -2.29
C LYS A 111 -2.25 -9.51 -1.10
N ALA A 112 -2.24 -10.85 -1.00
CA ALA A 112 -1.55 -11.56 0.07
C ALA A 112 -0.04 -11.32 0.03
N LEU A 113 0.56 -11.43 -1.16
CA LEU A 113 2.00 -11.20 -1.34
C LEU A 113 2.40 -9.76 -0.99
N LEU A 114 1.62 -8.76 -1.40
CA LEU A 114 1.89 -7.35 -1.10
C LEU A 114 1.80 -7.04 0.39
N ASP A 115 0.81 -7.60 1.10
CA ASP A 115 0.69 -7.47 2.55
C ASP A 115 1.86 -8.16 3.27
N LEU A 116 2.25 -9.35 2.84
CA LEU A 116 3.42 -10.04 3.38
C LEU A 116 4.72 -9.26 3.18
N LEU A 117 4.89 -8.56 2.05
CA LEU A 117 6.06 -7.68 1.86
C LEU A 117 6.07 -6.51 2.85
N GLN A 118 4.91 -6.00 3.28
CA GLN A 118 4.84 -4.97 4.33
C GLN A 118 5.42 -5.49 5.64
N LYS A 119 5.02 -6.70 6.04
CA LYS A 119 5.49 -7.35 7.27
C LYS A 119 6.96 -7.75 7.17
N LEU A 120 7.39 -8.22 6.00
CA LEU A 120 8.80 -8.49 5.72
C LEU A 120 9.65 -7.22 5.88
N ALA A 121 9.19 -6.08 5.36
CA ALA A 121 9.88 -4.80 5.52
C ALA A 121 9.92 -4.33 6.99
N GLN A 122 8.86 -4.58 7.75
CA GLN A 122 8.80 -4.26 9.18
C GLN A 122 9.80 -5.07 10.01
N ASP A 123 9.87 -6.38 9.77
CA ASP A 123 10.78 -7.31 10.46
C ASP A 123 12.25 -7.04 10.08
N LEU A 124 12.53 -6.94 8.78
CA LEU A 124 13.91 -6.90 8.26
C LEU A 124 14.51 -5.50 8.19
N ARG A 125 13.68 -4.47 8.00
CA ARG A 125 14.11 -3.06 7.90
C ARG A 125 15.26 -2.90 6.90
N LEU A 126 16.33 -2.21 7.29
CA LEU A 126 17.51 -1.94 6.45
C LEU A 126 18.26 -3.19 6.00
N THR A 127 17.98 -4.38 6.54
CA THR A 127 18.50 -5.65 6.01
C THR A 127 18.09 -5.84 4.54
N LEU A 128 16.94 -5.31 4.13
CA LEU A 128 16.46 -5.36 2.74
C LEU A 128 17.06 -4.28 1.83
N ALA A 129 17.92 -3.38 2.33
CA ALA A 129 18.51 -2.31 1.52
C ALA A 129 19.19 -2.79 0.21
N PRO A 130 19.91 -3.93 0.18
CA PRO A 130 20.54 -4.41 -1.06
C PRO A 130 19.55 -4.77 -2.18
N VAL A 131 18.31 -5.14 -1.84
CA VAL A 131 17.26 -5.53 -2.81
C VAL A 131 16.19 -4.45 -2.98
N TYR A 132 16.29 -3.32 -2.26
CA TYR A 132 15.32 -2.24 -2.32
C TYR A 132 15.06 -1.72 -3.75
N PRO A 133 16.07 -1.48 -4.61
CA PRO A 133 15.82 -1.01 -5.97
C PRO A 133 14.97 -1.99 -6.80
N GLU A 134 15.20 -3.29 -6.66
CA GLU A 134 14.45 -4.33 -7.37
C GLU A 134 13.00 -4.39 -6.85
N LEU A 135 12.82 -4.41 -5.52
CA LEU A 135 11.48 -4.40 -4.92
C LEU A 135 10.67 -3.17 -5.35
N LEU A 136 11.29 -1.99 -5.35
CA LEU A 136 10.66 -0.75 -5.79
C LEU A 136 10.23 -0.82 -7.26
N ASP A 137 11.12 -1.29 -8.14
CA ASP A 137 10.82 -1.44 -9.56
C ASP A 137 9.64 -2.40 -9.78
N ARG A 138 9.60 -3.54 -9.10
CA ARG A 138 8.47 -4.49 -9.17
C ARG A 138 7.15 -3.85 -8.74
N LEU A 139 7.14 -3.11 -7.63
CA LEU A 139 5.93 -2.44 -7.13
C LEU A 139 5.46 -1.33 -8.06
N LEU A 140 6.37 -0.53 -8.62
CA LEU A 140 6.02 0.53 -9.58
C LEU A 140 5.52 -0.03 -10.91
N GLN A 141 6.09 -1.15 -11.37
CA GLN A 141 5.58 -1.86 -12.54
C GLN A 141 4.15 -2.36 -12.36
N LEU A 142 3.75 -2.73 -11.13
CA LEU A 142 2.35 -3.08 -10.82
C LEU A 142 1.43 -1.87 -10.91
N ALA A 143 1.85 -0.71 -10.42
CA ALA A 143 1.07 0.53 -10.51
C ALA A 143 0.84 0.98 -11.97
N ALA A 144 1.76 0.66 -12.88
CA ALA A 144 1.61 0.92 -14.31
C ALA A 144 0.75 -0.13 -15.05
N LYS A 145 0.35 -1.22 -14.37
CA LYS A 145 -0.55 -2.25 -14.92
C LYS A 145 -1.98 -2.00 -14.44
N SER A 146 -2.94 -2.58 -15.15
CA SER A 146 -4.34 -2.60 -14.71
C SER A 146 -4.54 -3.75 -13.73
N ILE A 147 -4.43 -3.45 -12.43
CA ILE A 147 -4.79 -4.35 -11.32
C ILE A 147 -6.10 -3.89 -10.68
N SER A 148 -6.80 -4.75 -9.96
CA SER A 148 -7.99 -4.37 -9.19
C SER A 148 -7.72 -3.25 -8.20
N THR A 149 -8.76 -2.47 -7.89
CA THR A 149 -8.70 -1.34 -6.94
C THR A 149 -8.29 -1.77 -5.53
N ASP A 150 -8.68 -2.97 -5.12
CA ASP A 150 -8.29 -3.56 -3.83
C ASP A 150 -6.79 -3.88 -3.83
N ALA A 151 -6.29 -4.53 -4.88
CA ALA A 151 -4.86 -4.80 -5.03
C ALA A 151 -4.03 -3.51 -5.09
N LEU A 152 -4.55 -2.47 -5.77
CA LEU A 152 -3.92 -1.15 -5.82
C LEU A 152 -3.86 -0.50 -4.43
N THR A 153 -4.92 -0.60 -3.62
CA THR A 153 -4.93 -0.07 -2.26
C THR A 153 -3.88 -0.74 -1.38
N VAL A 154 -3.74 -2.07 -1.48
CA VAL A 154 -2.69 -2.82 -0.79
C VAL A 154 -1.30 -2.43 -1.33
N LEU A 155 -1.14 -2.26 -2.64
CA LEU A 155 0.11 -1.81 -3.25
C LEU A 155 0.58 -0.44 -2.73
N LEU A 156 -0.33 0.53 -2.60
CA LEU A 156 -0.02 1.85 -2.04
C LEU A 156 0.44 1.74 -0.59
N SER A 157 -0.20 0.87 0.18
CA SER A 157 0.18 0.55 1.57
C SER A 157 1.55 -0.11 1.61
N THR A 158 1.84 -1.01 0.68
CA THR A 158 3.15 -1.66 0.53
C THR A 158 4.26 -0.68 0.19
N LEU A 159 4.05 0.24 -0.75
CA LEU A 159 5.01 1.31 -1.03
C LEU A 159 5.25 2.19 0.20
N SER A 160 4.19 2.58 0.92
CA SER A 160 4.30 3.38 2.13
C SER A 160 5.10 2.68 3.24
N SER A 161 4.84 1.39 3.47
CA SER A 161 5.59 0.55 4.41
C SER A 161 7.05 0.37 3.99
N LEU A 162 7.32 0.14 2.70
CA LEU A 162 8.67 0.05 2.17
C LEU A 162 9.44 1.35 2.46
N PHE A 163 8.86 2.52 2.18
CA PHE A 163 9.50 3.79 2.49
C PHE A 163 9.66 4.03 3.99
N LYS A 164 8.68 3.63 4.80
CA LYS A 164 8.74 3.74 6.26
C LYS A 164 9.97 3.03 6.84
N TYR A 165 10.27 1.82 6.37
CA TYR A 165 11.31 0.98 6.95
C TYR A 165 12.66 1.02 6.21
N LEU A 166 12.69 1.48 4.96
CA LEU A 166 13.92 1.52 4.15
C LEU A 166 14.36 2.93 3.79
N LEU A 167 13.44 3.76 3.30
CA LEU A 167 13.77 5.09 2.80
C LEU A 167 13.94 6.12 3.93
N LEU A 168 12.96 6.23 4.82
CA LEU A 168 12.96 7.24 5.89
C LEU A 168 14.10 7.08 6.93
N PRO A 169 14.53 5.86 7.31
CA PRO A 169 15.66 5.71 8.22
C PRO A 169 16.98 6.17 7.62
N SER A 170 17.11 6.13 6.28
CA SER A 170 18.31 6.56 5.55
C SER A 170 18.66 8.02 5.87
N THR A 171 19.95 8.32 5.97
CA THR A 171 20.48 9.69 6.17
C THR A 171 21.00 10.31 4.88
N GLU A 172 21.18 9.50 3.85
CA GLU A 172 21.75 9.88 2.57
C GLU A 172 20.67 10.37 1.60
N SER A 173 21.03 11.28 0.69
CA SER A 173 20.11 11.75 -0.35
C SER A 173 19.99 10.77 -1.52
N ALA A 174 21.01 9.94 -1.77
CA ALA A 174 21.03 9.06 -2.94
C ALA A 174 19.82 8.09 -3.03
N PRO A 175 19.39 7.39 -1.96
CA PRO A 175 18.19 6.55 -2.03
C PRO A 175 16.91 7.35 -2.33
N LEU A 176 16.82 8.59 -1.85
CA LEU A 176 15.69 9.48 -2.10
C LEU A 176 15.63 9.90 -3.58
N GLU A 177 16.77 10.33 -4.13
CA GLU A 177 16.93 10.71 -5.54
C GLU A 177 16.60 9.53 -6.46
N GLN A 178 17.11 8.34 -6.17
CA GLN A 178 16.82 7.13 -6.94
C GLN A 178 15.34 6.74 -6.88
N THR A 179 14.73 6.83 -5.69
CA THR A 179 13.30 6.51 -5.52
C THR A 179 12.44 7.49 -6.32
N TRP A 180 12.71 8.80 -6.21
CA TRP A 180 11.98 9.81 -6.95
C TRP A 180 12.14 9.65 -8.46
N THR A 181 13.36 9.37 -8.93
CA THR A 181 13.64 9.09 -10.34
C THR A 181 12.80 7.93 -10.87
N SER A 182 12.61 6.88 -10.05
CA SER A 182 11.78 5.73 -10.42
C SER A 182 10.29 6.07 -10.48
N PHE A 183 9.79 6.87 -9.53
CA PHE A 183 8.42 7.42 -9.59
C PHE A 183 8.21 8.25 -10.84
N ARG A 184 9.12 9.19 -11.12
CA ARG A 184 9.04 10.09 -12.27
C ARG A 184 8.96 9.33 -13.60
N LYS A 185 9.73 8.25 -13.75
CA LYS A 185 9.67 7.38 -14.94
C LYS A 185 8.36 6.59 -15.05
N THR A 186 7.70 6.32 -13.93
CA THR A 186 6.51 5.46 -13.86
C THR A 186 5.23 6.28 -14.01
N LEU A 187 5.14 7.46 -13.40
CA LEU A 187 3.95 8.30 -13.35
C LEU A 187 3.29 8.52 -14.72
N PRO A 188 4.01 8.90 -15.79
CA PRO A 188 3.40 9.12 -17.11
C PRO A 188 2.75 7.88 -17.73
N ARG A 189 3.08 6.68 -17.23
CA ARG A 189 2.54 5.39 -17.69
C ARG A 189 1.29 4.95 -16.93
N CYS A 190 0.98 5.63 -15.83
CA CYS A 190 -0.17 5.34 -14.97
C CYS A 190 -1.39 6.17 -15.37
N LEU A 191 -2.59 5.66 -15.05
CA LEU A 191 -3.83 6.44 -15.14
C LEU A 191 -3.78 7.65 -14.17
N PRO A 192 -4.47 8.76 -14.47
CA PRO A 192 -4.43 9.97 -13.63
C PRO A 192 -4.79 9.74 -12.15
N GLU A 193 -5.78 8.88 -11.88
CA GLU A 193 -6.19 8.51 -10.53
C GLU A 193 -5.07 7.76 -9.79
N ILE A 194 -4.36 6.87 -10.48
CA ILE A 194 -3.21 6.14 -9.94
C ILE A 194 -2.04 7.09 -9.70
N GLN A 195 -1.80 8.05 -10.59
CA GLN A 195 -0.77 9.08 -10.40
C GLN A 195 -1.03 9.88 -9.12
N ARG A 196 -2.29 10.28 -8.87
CA ARG A 196 -2.69 10.97 -7.63
C ARG A 196 -2.48 10.07 -6.40
N ALA A 197 -2.87 8.81 -6.48
CA ALA A 197 -2.68 7.87 -5.38
C ALA A 197 -1.18 7.65 -5.05
N LEU A 198 -0.32 7.52 -6.07
CA LEU A 198 1.14 7.46 -5.89
C LEU A 198 1.71 8.76 -5.29
N ALA A 199 1.18 9.91 -5.72
CA ALA A 199 1.55 11.21 -5.15
C ALA A 199 1.15 11.34 -3.67
N GLU A 200 0.08 10.68 -3.21
CA GLU A 200 -0.25 10.60 -1.79
C GLU A 200 0.78 9.81 -0.98
N VAL A 201 1.30 8.72 -1.56
CA VAL A 201 2.40 7.95 -0.95
C VAL A 201 3.63 8.85 -0.79
N TRP A 202 4.01 9.58 -1.85
CA TRP A 202 5.14 10.51 -1.78
C TRP A 202 4.89 11.66 -0.81
N GLY A 203 3.66 12.21 -0.77
CA GLY A 203 3.26 13.20 0.22
C GLY A 203 3.44 12.71 1.66
N SER A 204 3.18 11.42 1.94
CA SER A 204 3.49 10.80 3.23
C SER A 204 4.98 10.73 3.52
N VAL A 205 5.82 10.48 2.51
CA VAL A 205 7.28 10.52 2.66
C VAL A 205 7.73 11.93 3.04
N LEU A 206 7.29 12.96 2.30
CA LEU A 206 7.65 14.36 2.57
C LEU A 206 7.33 14.80 4.00
N ARG A 207 6.18 14.39 4.54
CA ARG A 207 5.80 14.69 5.93
C ARG A 207 6.75 14.08 6.96
N LYS A 208 7.16 12.83 6.71
CA LYS A 208 7.93 12.03 7.68
C LYS A 208 9.44 12.14 7.47
N LEU A 209 9.88 12.76 6.37
CA LEU A 209 11.29 12.92 6.04
C LEU A 209 11.99 13.81 7.09
N LYS A 210 13.23 13.45 7.43
CA LYS A 210 14.09 14.22 8.33
C LYS A 210 14.30 15.62 7.76
N THR A 211 14.35 16.63 8.65
CA THR A 211 14.48 18.06 8.27
C THR A 211 15.62 18.32 7.29
N ALA A 212 16.76 17.63 7.45
CA ALA A 212 17.92 17.78 6.58
C ALA A 212 17.69 17.40 5.11
N LEU A 213 16.82 16.42 4.84
CA LEU A 213 16.56 15.91 3.48
C LEU A 213 15.35 16.56 2.81
N ARG A 214 14.52 17.33 3.55
CA ARG A 214 13.33 17.99 3.00
C ARG A 214 13.66 18.97 1.87
N PRO A 215 14.67 19.85 1.96
CA PRO A 215 15.01 20.76 0.87
C PRO A 215 15.35 19.99 -0.42
N THR A 216 16.16 18.95 -0.32
CA THR A 216 16.51 18.07 -1.45
C THR A 216 15.25 17.43 -2.05
N ALA A 217 14.36 16.89 -1.22
CA ALA A 217 13.11 16.30 -1.69
C ALA A 217 12.22 17.29 -2.45
N VAL A 218 12.12 18.54 -1.97
CA VAL A 218 11.35 19.60 -2.62
C VAL A 218 11.98 19.95 -3.97
N VAL A 219 13.29 20.18 -3.98
CA VAL A 219 14.05 20.52 -5.18
C VAL A 219 13.86 19.46 -6.27
N LEU A 220 14.01 18.17 -5.94
CA LEU A 220 13.82 17.05 -6.86
C LEU A 220 12.43 17.03 -7.53
N ILE A 221 11.38 17.41 -6.81
CA ILE A 221 10.02 17.47 -7.36
C ILE A 221 9.88 18.67 -8.30
N THR A 222 10.51 19.79 -7.98
CA THR A 222 10.37 21.06 -8.70
C THR A 222 11.32 21.24 -9.89
N GLU A 223 12.42 20.49 -9.94
CA GLU A 223 13.48 20.65 -10.95
C GLU A 223 13.00 20.36 -12.37
N ASP A 224 12.07 19.42 -12.55
CA ASP A 224 11.57 19.04 -13.87
C ASP A 224 10.12 18.53 -13.80
N LEU A 225 9.19 19.49 -13.94
CA LEU A 225 7.74 19.27 -13.89
C LEU A 225 7.13 18.82 -15.21
N GLU A 226 7.92 18.71 -16.28
CA GLU A 226 7.39 18.33 -17.59
C GLU A 226 6.71 16.95 -17.48
N SER A 227 5.46 16.86 -17.96
CA SER A 227 4.59 15.66 -17.91
C SER A 227 4.14 15.16 -16.53
N ILE A 228 4.49 15.85 -15.44
CA ILE A 228 4.17 15.43 -14.06
C ILE A 228 3.64 16.58 -13.18
N ASP A 229 3.15 17.66 -13.78
CA ASP A 229 2.69 18.88 -13.09
C ASP A 229 1.55 18.62 -12.09
N ASP A 230 0.49 17.89 -12.51
CA ASP A 230 -0.62 17.52 -11.63
C ASP A 230 -0.20 16.60 -10.47
N PRO A 231 0.49 15.46 -10.69
CA PRO A 231 0.93 14.61 -9.59
C PRO A 231 1.96 15.28 -8.68
N ALA A 232 2.87 16.12 -9.21
CA ALA A 232 3.81 16.88 -8.40
C ALA A 232 3.10 17.88 -7.47
N ALA A 233 2.09 18.59 -7.97
CA ALA A 233 1.25 19.44 -7.13
C ALA A 233 0.51 18.61 -6.06
N TRP A 234 0.00 17.43 -6.44
CA TRP A 234 -0.70 16.56 -5.51
C TRP A 234 0.19 16.01 -4.39
N CYS A 235 1.49 15.77 -4.65
CA CYS A 235 2.46 15.40 -3.61
C CYS A 235 2.46 16.42 -2.46
N PHE A 236 2.54 17.72 -2.79
CA PHE A 236 2.55 18.80 -1.80
C PHE A 236 1.19 18.97 -1.14
N VAL A 237 0.10 18.92 -1.91
CA VAL A 237 -1.26 19.01 -1.37
C VAL A 237 -1.52 17.88 -0.36
N SER A 238 -1.17 16.65 -0.70
CA SER A 238 -1.31 15.51 0.21
C SER A 238 -0.43 15.67 1.46
N ALA A 239 0.81 16.14 1.31
CA ALA A 239 1.69 16.43 2.43
C ALA A 239 1.06 17.44 3.42
N CYS A 240 0.28 18.40 2.93
CA CYS A 240 -0.40 19.39 3.77
C CYS A 240 -1.75 18.92 4.33
N LYS A 241 -2.56 18.16 3.57
CA LYS A 241 -3.94 17.80 3.92
C LYS A 241 -4.08 17.01 5.23
N THR A 242 -3.22 16.06 5.51
CA THR A 242 -3.31 15.23 6.73
C THR A 242 -2.94 15.98 8.02
N ALA A 243 -2.29 17.15 7.94
CA ALA A 243 -2.09 18.00 9.11
C ALA A 243 -3.41 18.63 9.59
N ILE A 244 -4.36 18.85 8.66
CA ILE A 244 -5.65 19.50 8.93
C ILE A 244 -6.62 18.56 9.66
N HIS A 245 -6.53 17.24 9.43
CA HIS A 245 -7.33 16.27 10.18
C HIS A 245 -6.88 16.12 11.64
N LEU A 246 -5.58 16.34 11.92
CA LEU A 246 -5.04 16.32 13.28
C LEU A 246 -5.48 17.55 14.08
N THR A 247 -5.47 18.74 13.47
CA THR A 247 -5.94 19.98 14.14
C THR A 247 -7.45 19.99 14.37
N ARG A 248 -8.26 19.45 13.45
CA ARG A 248 -9.70 19.32 13.69
C ARG A 248 -10.07 18.30 14.77
N SER A 249 -9.22 17.31 15.04
CA SER A 249 -9.46 16.35 16.12
C SER A 249 -9.07 16.86 17.52
N SER A 250 -8.21 17.89 17.61
CA SER A 250 -7.86 18.51 18.90
C SER A 250 -8.85 19.57 19.38
N ASP A 251 -9.70 20.08 18.49
CA ASP A 251 -10.71 21.10 18.81
C ASP A 251 -12.08 20.49 19.19
N ALA A 252 -12.12 19.19 19.52
CA ALA A 252 -13.33 18.45 19.92
C ALA A 252 -13.30 17.97 21.38
N PHE A 253 -12.66 18.72 22.27
CA PHE A 253 -12.77 18.59 23.73
C PHE A 253 -13.22 19.92 24.36
#